data_AF-A0A0F9B8C7-F1
#
_entry.id   AF-A0A0F9B8C7-F1
#
_cell.length_a   1.000
_cell.length_b   1.000
_cell.length_c   1.000
_cell.angle_alpha   90.00
_cell.angle_beta   90.00
_cell.angle_gamma   90.00
#
_symmetry.space_group_name_H-M   'P 1'
#
loop_
_entity.id
_entity.type
_entity.pdbx_description
1 polymer ?
#
loop_
_entity_poly.entity_id
_entity_poly.type
_entity_poly.pdbx_seq_one_letter_code
_entity_poly.pdbx_strand_id
1 'polypeptide(L)'
;QLLGLSKSYLTNRVNRRFLNKQYERFIFQAPNSDLALEDSYQFKTTQLDLNKDNLKDALLASGSIPLVMQGIKNIIGAPAGMYRDGGIVDYHFDLKINNPGLILYPHFNSEPKAGWFDKNLKRKVASQNYDNVVMITPSKQFIAGLPYGKIPDRNDFINLDADTRIKYWRTVFSETEKLADDFDKKLNSENVDLKITE
;
A
#
# COMPACT_ATOMS: atom_id res chain seq x y z
N GLN A 1 3.97 -23.61 1.16
CA GLN A 1 3.82 -22.17 0.86
C GLN A 1 4.11 -21.87 -0.61
N LEU A 2 5.26 -22.28 -1.17
CA LEU A 2 5.61 -22.04 -2.58
C LEU A 2 4.53 -22.49 -3.58
N LEU A 3 4.04 -23.73 -3.49
CA LEU A 3 2.95 -24.23 -4.35
C LEU A 3 1.69 -23.36 -4.30
N GLY A 4 1.32 -22.85 -3.12
CA GLY A 4 0.16 -21.97 -2.94
C GLY A 4 0.37 -20.61 -3.60
N LEU A 5 1.57 -20.04 -3.50
CA LEU A 5 1.92 -18.79 -4.18
C LEU A 5 1.96 -18.97 -5.71
N SER A 6 2.52 -20.08 -6.21
CA SER A 6 2.51 -20.40 -7.64
C SER A 6 1.08 -20.54 -8.17
N LYS A 7 0.21 -21.25 -7.44
CA LYS A 7 -1.23 -21.34 -7.76
C LYS A 7 -1.87 -19.96 -7.79
N SER A 8 -1.62 -19.14 -6.76
CA SER A 8 -2.14 -17.77 -6.65
C SER A 8 -1.73 -16.89 -7.83
N TYR A 9 -0.45 -16.94 -8.22
CA TYR A 9 0.08 -16.24 -9.38
C TYR A 9 -0.66 -16.64 -10.66
N LEU A 10 -0.80 -17.95 -10.93
CA LEU A 10 -1.49 -18.46 -12.11
C LEU A 10 -2.97 -18.07 -12.12
N THR A 11 -3.68 -18.24 -11.00
CA THR A 11 -5.10 -17.89 -10.91
C THR A 11 -5.32 -16.38 -11.04
N ASN A 12 -4.44 -15.56 -10.47
CA ASN A 12 -4.52 -14.10 -10.59
C ASN A 12 -4.39 -13.64 -12.04
N ARG A 13 -3.55 -14.29 -12.85
CA ARG A 13 -3.41 -13.96 -14.28
C ARG A 13 -4.70 -14.17 -15.06
N VAL A 14 -5.45 -15.22 -14.73
CA VAL A 14 -6.76 -15.48 -15.33
C VAL A 14 -7.78 -14.45 -14.83
N ASN A 15 -7.98 -14.40 -13.51
CA ASN A 15 -8.85 -13.40 -12.89
C ASN A 15 -8.49 -13.24 -11.40
N ARG A 16 -8.30 -11.99 -10.97
CA ARG A 16 -7.98 -11.64 -9.59
C ARG A 16 -9.01 -12.15 -8.58
N ARG A 17 -10.29 -12.22 -8.95
CA ARG A 17 -11.36 -12.76 -8.10
C ARG A 17 -11.06 -14.16 -7.56
N PHE A 18 -10.33 -14.99 -8.29
CA PHE A 18 -10.00 -16.36 -7.83
C PHE A 18 -9.06 -16.42 -6.63
N LEU A 19 -8.40 -15.32 -6.28
CA LEU A 19 -7.63 -15.23 -5.05
C LEU A 19 -8.51 -15.32 -3.80
N ASN A 20 -9.81 -14.98 -3.89
CA ASN A 20 -10.74 -15.07 -2.76
C ASN A 20 -10.97 -16.50 -2.24
N LYS A 21 -10.58 -17.51 -3.03
CA LYS A 21 -10.63 -18.93 -2.62
C LYS A 21 -9.44 -19.35 -1.77
N GLN A 22 -8.39 -18.52 -1.70
CA GLN A 22 -7.13 -18.82 -1.01
C GLN A 22 -6.84 -17.86 0.14
N TYR A 23 -7.39 -16.65 0.10
CA TYR A 23 -7.09 -15.59 1.05
C TYR A 23 -8.36 -14.95 1.58
N GLU A 24 -8.30 -14.57 2.86
CA GLU A 24 -9.27 -13.69 3.52
C GLU A 24 -8.57 -12.36 3.83
N ARG A 25 -9.33 -11.27 3.83
CA ARG A 25 -8.86 -9.92 4.17
C ARG A 25 -9.16 -9.63 5.64
N PHE A 26 -8.17 -9.11 6.35
CA PHE A 26 -8.33 -8.58 7.70
C PHE A 26 -7.89 -7.13 7.74
N ILE A 27 -8.77 -6.25 8.20
CA ILE A 27 -8.52 -4.81 8.32
C ILE A 27 -8.56 -4.47 9.81
N PHE A 28 -7.39 -4.14 10.37
CA PHE A 28 -7.30 -3.59 11.72
C PHE A 28 -7.38 -2.06 11.60
N GLN A 29 -8.52 -1.51 11.98
CA GLN A 29 -8.87 -0.10 11.79
C GLN A 29 -8.91 0.65 13.12
N ALA A 30 -8.89 1.99 13.08
CA ALA A 30 -9.07 2.79 14.28
C ALA A 30 -10.39 2.40 15.00
N PRO A 31 -10.41 2.39 16.34
CA PRO A 31 -11.62 2.09 17.08
C PRO A 31 -12.79 2.97 16.65
N ASN A 32 -13.96 2.38 16.46
CA ASN A 32 -15.19 3.04 15.98
C ASN A 32 -15.14 3.54 14.52
N SER A 33 -14.20 3.05 13.71
CA SER A 33 -14.20 3.30 12.27
C SER A 33 -15.47 2.73 11.60
N ASP A 34 -16.16 3.57 10.85
CA ASP A 34 -17.39 3.27 10.10
C ASP A 34 -17.14 3.06 8.59
N LEU A 35 -15.90 2.71 8.22
CA LEU A 35 -15.52 2.48 6.83
C LEU A 35 -16.42 1.43 6.17
N ALA A 36 -17.23 1.88 5.21
CA ALA A 36 -18.13 1.06 4.43
C ALA A 36 -17.45 0.66 3.12
N LEU A 37 -17.01 -0.60 3.06
CA LEU A 37 -16.21 -1.12 1.95
C LEU A 37 -17.05 -1.98 1.00
N GLU A 38 -16.85 -1.79 -0.29
CA GLU A 38 -17.39 -2.63 -1.35
C GLU A 38 -16.24 -3.21 -2.19
N ASP A 39 -16.22 -4.55 -2.29
CA ASP A 39 -15.16 -5.30 -2.97
C ASP A 39 -15.71 -6.07 -4.17
N SER A 40 -15.36 -5.63 -5.37
CA SER A 40 -15.73 -6.30 -6.62
C SER A 40 -15.13 -7.71 -6.77
N TYR A 41 -14.03 -8.01 -6.08
CA TYR A 41 -13.36 -9.32 -6.07
C TYR A 41 -13.90 -10.25 -4.99
N GLN A 42 -14.79 -9.77 -4.12
CA GLN A 42 -15.48 -10.55 -3.10
C GLN A 42 -14.52 -11.37 -2.21
N PHE A 43 -13.45 -10.75 -1.70
CA PHE A 43 -12.69 -11.35 -0.63
C PHE A 43 -13.53 -11.35 0.65
N LYS A 44 -13.56 -12.48 1.35
CA LYS A 44 -14.11 -12.52 2.71
C LYS A 44 -13.30 -11.55 3.57
N THR A 45 -13.97 -10.53 4.10
CA THR A 45 -13.34 -9.40 4.79
C THR A 45 -13.82 -9.34 6.23
N THR A 46 -12.88 -9.21 7.16
CA THR A 46 -13.15 -8.98 8.59
C THR A 46 -12.52 -7.65 8.99
N GLN A 47 -13.33 -6.72 9.51
CA GLN A 47 -12.87 -5.47 10.11
C GLN A 47 -12.83 -5.62 11.63
N LEU A 48 -11.71 -5.21 12.24
CA LEU A 48 -11.44 -5.33 13.68
C LEU A 48 -10.88 -4.01 14.19
N ASP A 49 -11.18 -3.67 15.44
CA ASP A 49 -10.55 -2.53 16.10
C ASP A 49 -9.07 -2.83 16.39
N LEU A 50 -8.20 -1.94 15.93
CA LEU A 50 -6.79 -1.87 16.28
C LEU A 50 -6.67 -1.27 17.68
N ASN A 51 -6.09 -2.02 18.60
CA ASN A 51 -5.92 -1.64 19.99
C ASN A 51 -4.52 -2.05 20.49
N LYS A 52 -4.20 -1.70 21.73
CA LYS A 52 -2.85 -1.93 22.29
C LYS A 52 -2.48 -3.41 22.35
N ASP A 53 -3.46 -4.30 22.52
CA ASP A 53 -3.21 -5.74 22.68
C ASP A 53 -2.91 -6.42 21.34
N ASN A 54 -3.47 -5.92 20.23
CA ASN A 54 -3.26 -6.50 18.91
C ASN A 54 -2.34 -5.69 17.98
N LEU A 55 -2.00 -4.45 18.34
CA LEU A 55 -1.21 -3.53 17.51
C LEU A 55 0.09 -4.13 17.00
N LYS A 56 0.90 -4.68 17.90
CA LYS A 56 2.21 -5.23 17.55
C LYS A 56 2.08 -6.40 16.58
N ASP A 57 1.19 -7.32 16.87
CA ASP A 57 1.00 -8.54 16.09
C ASP A 57 0.35 -8.26 14.73
N ALA A 58 -0.62 -7.35 14.68
CA ALA A 58 -1.23 -6.89 13.44
C ALA A 58 -0.21 -6.19 12.53
N LEU A 59 0.62 -5.30 13.11
CA LEU A 59 1.67 -4.60 12.36
C LEU A 59 2.72 -5.56 11.80
N LEU A 60 3.19 -6.51 12.63
CA LEU A 60 4.13 -7.53 12.19
C LEU A 60 3.52 -8.42 11.10
N ALA A 61 2.26 -8.83 11.25
CA ALA A 61 1.56 -9.62 10.25
C ALA A 61 1.46 -8.88 8.92
N SER A 62 1.13 -7.59 8.93
CA SER A 62 0.96 -6.77 7.73
C SER A 62 2.21 -6.69 6.85
N GLY A 63 3.41 -6.88 7.40
CA GLY A 63 4.68 -6.93 6.65
C GLY A 63 5.32 -8.33 6.56
N SER A 64 4.62 -9.39 7.01
CA SER A 64 5.16 -10.75 7.05
C SER A 64 5.11 -11.44 5.69
N ILE A 65 6.08 -11.10 4.83
CA ILE A 65 6.17 -11.61 3.46
C ILE A 65 6.37 -13.13 3.47
N PRO A 66 5.48 -13.95 2.87
CA PRO A 66 5.67 -15.39 2.78
C PRO A 66 7.00 -15.75 2.12
N LEU A 67 7.61 -16.84 2.57
CA LEU A 67 8.97 -17.28 2.19
C LEU A 67 10.12 -16.40 2.70
N VAL A 68 9.86 -15.21 3.23
CA VAL A 68 10.89 -14.32 3.83
C VAL A 68 10.73 -14.25 5.34
N MET A 69 9.50 -14.10 5.81
CA MET A 69 9.16 -13.96 7.23
C MET A 69 8.07 -14.98 7.64
N GLN A 70 8.11 -15.39 8.90
CA GLN A 70 7.06 -16.20 9.50
C GLN A 70 5.78 -15.37 9.63
N GLY A 71 4.62 -16.00 9.40
CA GLY A 71 3.35 -15.33 9.64
C GLY A 71 3.06 -15.29 11.14
N ILE A 72 2.18 -14.37 11.54
CA ILE A 72 1.76 -14.23 12.93
C ILE A 72 0.54 -15.11 13.16
N LYS A 73 0.58 -15.92 14.22
CA LYS A 73 -0.49 -16.86 14.54
C LYS A 73 -1.40 -16.27 15.61
N ASN A 74 -2.71 -16.43 15.45
CA ASN A 74 -3.72 -16.13 16.48
C ASN A 74 -3.59 -14.72 17.08
N ILE A 75 -3.66 -13.69 16.24
CA ILE A 75 -3.66 -12.30 16.71
C ILE A 75 -4.83 -12.07 17.68
N ILE A 76 -4.56 -11.41 18.80
CA ILE A 76 -5.57 -11.13 19.84
C ILE A 76 -6.77 -10.38 19.24
N GLY A 77 -7.97 -10.86 19.55
CA GLY A 77 -9.23 -10.29 19.04
C GLY A 77 -9.60 -10.72 17.62
N ALA A 78 -8.71 -11.40 16.89
CA ALA A 78 -8.99 -11.95 15.58
C ALA A 78 -9.30 -13.47 15.65
N PRO A 79 -10.01 -14.05 14.68
CA PRO A 79 -10.20 -15.50 14.59
C PRO A 79 -8.88 -16.29 14.66
N ALA A 80 -8.91 -17.51 15.19
CA ALA A 80 -7.72 -18.36 15.19
C ALA A 80 -7.24 -18.63 13.75
N GLY A 81 -5.95 -18.44 13.48
CA GLY A 81 -5.43 -18.48 12.11
C GLY A 81 -3.98 -18.03 11.97
N MET A 82 -3.54 -17.95 10.71
CA MET A 82 -2.22 -17.50 10.32
C MET A 82 -2.35 -16.24 9.47
N TYR A 83 -1.79 -15.14 9.95
CA TYR A 83 -1.86 -13.81 9.37
C TYR A 83 -0.54 -13.46 8.68
N ARG A 84 -0.64 -12.83 7.51
CA ARG A 84 0.49 -12.57 6.61
C ARG A 84 0.31 -11.23 5.92
N ASP A 85 1.35 -10.84 5.18
CA ASP A 85 1.42 -9.56 4.49
C ASP A 85 0.15 -9.27 3.66
N GLY A 86 -0.45 -8.11 3.92
CA GLY A 86 -1.70 -7.69 3.28
C GLY A 86 -1.54 -7.41 1.78
N GLY A 87 -0.33 -7.08 1.33
CA GLY A 87 -0.04 -6.74 -0.05
C GLY A 87 -0.23 -7.90 -1.03
N ILE A 88 -0.30 -9.15 -0.54
CA ILE A 88 -0.68 -10.31 -1.36
C ILE A 88 -2.01 -10.02 -2.08
N VAL A 89 -2.98 -9.51 -1.33
CA VAL A 89 -4.30 -9.16 -1.84
C VAL A 89 -4.37 -7.67 -2.11
N ASP A 90 -4.07 -6.79 -1.14
CA ASP A 90 -4.24 -5.33 -1.27
C ASP A 90 -2.89 -4.61 -1.10
N TYR A 91 -2.07 -4.62 -2.15
CA TYR A 91 -0.81 -3.85 -2.16
C TYR A 91 -1.09 -2.35 -2.17
N HIS A 92 -2.09 -1.94 -2.94
CA HIS A 92 -2.85 -0.72 -2.73
C HIS A 92 -4.32 -1.11 -2.78
N PHE A 93 -5.19 -0.32 -2.14
CA PHE A 93 -6.61 -0.64 -2.13
C PHE A 93 -7.18 -0.62 -3.55
N ASP A 94 -8.03 -1.60 -3.85
CA ASP A 94 -8.85 -1.62 -5.06
C ASP A 94 -10.28 -1.94 -4.63
N LEU A 95 -10.77 -1.09 -3.73
CA LEU A 95 -12.02 -1.20 -3.00
C LEU A 95 -12.75 0.14 -3.10
N LYS A 96 -14.07 0.09 -3.24
CA LYS A 96 -14.88 1.30 -3.16
C LYS A 96 -15.18 1.60 -1.69
N ILE A 97 -14.86 2.82 -1.27
CA ILE A 97 -15.19 3.33 0.06
C ILE A 97 -16.42 4.20 -0.10
N ASN A 98 -17.54 3.73 0.45
CA ASN A 98 -18.86 4.34 0.26
C ASN A 98 -19.17 5.46 1.26
N ASN A 99 -18.20 5.82 2.12
CA ASN A 99 -18.34 6.94 3.04
C ASN A 99 -18.40 8.27 2.26
N PRO A 100 -19.19 9.25 2.75
CA PRO A 100 -19.31 10.56 2.10
C PRO A 100 -18.00 11.36 2.21
N GLY A 101 -17.78 12.26 1.25
CA GLY A 101 -16.63 13.17 1.23
C GLY A 101 -15.45 12.64 0.41
N LEU A 102 -14.32 13.33 0.57
CA LEU A 102 -13.06 13.02 -0.12
C LEU A 102 -12.17 12.14 0.74
N ILE A 103 -11.48 11.20 0.09
CA ILE A 103 -10.51 10.31 0.71
C ILE A 103 -9.13 10.85 0.41
N LEU A 104 -8.46 11.37 1.44
CA LEU A 104 -7.08 11.81 1.31
C LEU A 104 -6.17 10.59 1.28
N TYR A 105 -5.40 10.43 0.20
CA TYR A 105 -4.46 9.32 0.05
C TYR A 105 -3.04 9.81 -0.28
N PRO A 106 -2.24 10.18 0.73
CA PRO A 106 -0.82 10.47 0.53
C PRO A 106 -0.10 9.19 0.12
N HIS A 107 0.61 9.23 -1.00
CA HIS A 107 1.26 8.06 -1.56
C HIS A 107 2.55 8.42 -2.30
N PHE A 108 3.48 7.48 -2.47
CA PHE A 108 4.75 7.74 -3.16
C PHE A 108 4.68 7.56 -4.70
N ASN A 109 3.55 7.05 -5.20
CA ASN A 109 3.32 6.70 -6.60
C ASN A 109 1.86 6.94 -6.97
N SER A 110 1.61 7.59 -8.12
CA SER A 110 0.28 7.87 -8.66
C SER A 110 -0.38 6.69 -9.38
N GLU A 111 0.36 5.59 -9.59
CA GLU A 111 -0.13 4.40 -10.29
C GLU A 111 -0.31 3.22 -9.33
N PRO A 112 -1.46 3.10 -8.66
CA PRO A 112 -1.72 2.01 -7.73
C PRO A 112 -1.80 0.65 -8.45
N LYS A 113 -1.40 -0.37 -7.70
CA LYS A 113 -1.45 -1.78 -8.07
C LYS A 113 -2.21 -2.56 -7.02
N ALA A 114 -3.25 -3.27 -7.43
CA ALA A 114 -4.18 -3.94 -6.52
C ALA A 114 -3.49 -4.95 -5.61
N GLY A 115 -2.61 -5.82 -6.12
CA GLY A 115 -1.88 -6.79 -5.29
C GLY A 115 -0.50 -7.15 -5.83
N TRP A 116 0.24 -7.96 -5.08
CA TRP A 116 1.58 -8.41 -5.47
C TRP A 116 1.64 -9.05 -6.86
N PHE A 117 0.67 -9.90 -7.16
CA PHE A 117 0.62 -10.63 -8.43
C PHE A 117 0.23 -9.74 -9.62
N ASP A 118 -0.14 -8.48 -9.38
CA ASP A 118 -0.50 -7.49 -10.40
C ASP A 118 0.68 -6.57 -10.76
N LYS A 119 1.77 -6.57 -9.98
CA LYS A 119 2.92 -5.65 -10.16
C LYS A 119 3.51 -5.68 -11.57
N ASN A 120 3.58 -6.87 -12.18
CA ASN A 120 4.13 -7.07 -13.53
C ASN A 120 3.05 -7.21 -14.62
N LEU A 121 1.79 -6.95 -14.28
CA LEU A 121 0.67 -7.01 -15.23
C LEU A 121 0.25 -5.60 -15.64
N LYS A 122 -0.36 -5.51 -16.83
CA LYS A 122 -1.00 -4.27 -17.32
C LYS A 122 -2.34 -3.96 -16.64
N ARG A 123 -2.83 -4.87 -15.78
CA ARG A 123 -4.05 -4.66 -15.00
C ARG A 123 -3.90 -3.39 -14.14
N LYS A 124 -4.89 -2.51 -14.23
CA LYS A 124 -5.04 -1.33 -13.38
C LYS A 124 -6.07 -1.61 -12.30
N VAL A 125 -6.04 -0.82 -11.24
CA VAL A 125 -7.17 -0.72 -10.30
C VAL A 125 -8.41 -0.21 -11.03
N ALA A 126 -9.59 -0.47 -10.47
CA ALA A 126 -10.82 0.05 -11.04
C ALA A 126 -10.93 1.56 -10.76
N SER A 127 -11.11 2.37 -11.80
CA SER A 127 -11.13 3.85 -11.66
C SER A 127 -12.23 4.32 -10.72
N GLN A 128 -13.38 3.64 -10.74
CA GLN A 128 -14.52 3.97 -9.87
C GLN A 128 -14.23 3.80 -8.37
N ASN A 129 -13.20 3.02 -8.01
CA ASN A 129 -12.76 2.88 -6.62
C ASN A 129 -11.98 4.11 -6.13
N TYR A 130 -11.65 5.04 -7.04
CA TYR A 130 -10.85 6.22 -6.79
C TYR A 130 -11.59 7.54 -7.13
N ASP A 131 -12.89 7.48 -7.47
CA ASP A 131 -13.67 8.67 -7.91
C ASP A 131 -13.69 9.80 -6.87
N ASN A 132 -13.65 9.48 -5.58
CA ASN A 132 -13.59 10.45 -4.47
C ASN A 132 -12.22 10.48 -3.76
N VAL A 133 -11.16 9.96 -4.40
CA VAL A 133 -9.82 9.92 -3.81
C VAL A 133 -9.00 11.13 -4.28
N VAL A 134 -8.51 11.91 -3.31
CA VAL A 134 -7.46 12.90 -3.52
C VAL A 134 -6.12 12.25 -3.23
N MET A 135 -5.46 11.76 -4.28
CA MET A 135 -4.14 11.14 -4.17
C MET A 135 -3.05 12.21 -4.24
N ILE A 136 -2.21 12.29 -3.20
CA ILE A 136 -1.09 13.24 -3.14
C ILE A 136 0.21 12.48 -3.33
N THR A 137 0.90 12.72 -4.44
CA THR A 137 2.15 12.02 -4.79
C THR A 137 3.24 12.97 -5.26
N PRO A 138 4.53 12.60 -5.11
CA PRO A 138 5.61 13.35 -5.75
C PRO A 138 5.42 13.43 -7.26
N SER A 139 5.75 14.58 -7.85
CA SER A 139 5.63 14.76 -9.30
C SER A 139 6.71 13.95 -10.05
N LYS A 140 6.44 13.62 -11.32
CA LYS A 140 7.44 12.97 -12.19
C LYS A 140 8.73 13.81 -12.31
N GLN A 141 8.59 15.14 -12.35
CA GLN A 141 9.73 16.07 -12.39
C GLN A 141 10.58 15.98 -11.12
N PHE A 142 9.95 15.92 -9.94
CA PHE A 142 10.67 15.72 -8.68
C PHE A 142 11.44 14.39 -8.70
N ILE A 143 10.78 13.29 -9.07
CA ILE A 143 11.40 11.96 -9.11
C ILE A 143 12.57 11.93 -10.09
N ALA A 144 12.44 12.54 -11.27
CA ALA A 144 13.51 12.63 -12.26
C ALA A 144 14.72 13.44 -11.76
N GLY A 145 14.50 14.38 -10.83
CA GLY A 145 15.56 15.16 -10.18
C GLY A 145 16.30 14.43 -9.06
N LEU A 146 15.78 13.30 -8.58
CA LEU A 146 16.46 12.47 -7.57
C LEU A 146 17.69 11.77 -8.17
N PRO A 147 18.69 11.39 -7.36
CA PRO A 147 19.78 10.57 -7.86
C PRO A 147 19.26 9.26 -8.46
N TYR A 148 19.84 8.86 -9.59
CA TYR A 148 19.38 7.74 -10.43
C TYR A 148 17.95 7.89 -11.00
N GLY A 149 17.33 9.08 -10.88
CA GLY A 149 16.01 9.38 -11.43
C GLY A 149 14.88 8.52 -10.85
N LYS A 150 15.05 8.02 -9.62
CA LYS A 150 14.10 7.12 -8.97
C LYS A 150 14.08 7.26 -7.45
N ILE A 151 12.95 6.85 -6.87
CA ILE A 151 12.84 6.61 -5.44
C ILE A 151 13.69 5.35 -5.09
N PRO A 152 14.47 5.37 -4.01
CA PRO A 152 15.25 4.23 -3.54
C PRO A 152 14.43 2.94 -3.43
N ASP A 153 15.05 1.82 -3.79
CA ASP A 153 14.39 0.52 -3.74
C ASP A 153 15.37 -0.61 -3.39
N ARG A 154 14.84 -1.83 -3.18
CA ARG A 154 15.65 -2.99 -2.74
C ARG A 154 16.80 -3.36 -3.68
N ASN A 155 16.72 -3.04 -4.97
CA ASN A 155 17.78 -3.33 -5.93
C ASN A 155 19.04 -2.51 -5.64
N ASP A 156 18.94 -1.42 -4.87
CA ASP A 156 20.09 -0.63 -4.45
C ASP A 156 21.03 -1.43 -3.54
N PHE A 157 20.51 -2.43 -2.80
CA PHE A 157 21.35 -3.34 -2.01
C PHE A 157 22.13 -4.34 -2.87
N ILE A 158 21.66 -4.59 -4.09
CA ILE A 158 22.28 -5.52 -5.03
C ILE A 158 23.31 -4.78 -5.89
N ASN A 159 23.00 -3.54 -6.27
CA ASN A 159 23.73 -2.81 -7.31
C ASN A 159 24.74 -1.79 -6.77
N LEU A 160 24.65 -1.40 -5.49
CA LEU A 160 25.49 -0.35 -4.89
C LEU A 160 26.18 -0.85 -3.63
N ASP A 161 27.43 -0.41 -3.43
CA ASP A 161 28.14 -0.57 -2.16
C ASP A 161 27.45 0.26 -1.05
N ALA A 162 27.80 -0.04 0.20
CA ALA A 162 27.14 0.56 1.35
C ALA A 162 27.33 2.09 1.41
N ASP A 163 28.53 2.60 1.16
CA ASP A 163 28.84 4.03 1.29
C ASP A 163 28.13 4.83 0.21
N THR A 164 28.17 4.36 -1.03
CA THR A 164 27.44 4.96 -2.15
C THR A 164 25.94 4.96 -1.89
N ARG A 165 25.37 3.83 -1.46
CA ARG A 165 23.94 3.70 -1.15
C ARG A 165 23.52 4.64 -0.03
N ILE A 166 24.28 4.70 1.07
CA ILE A 166 23.97 5.57 2.22
C ILE A 166 23.97 7.04 1.77
N LYS A 167 24.98 7.46 1.00
CA LYS A 167 25.04 8.83 0.47
C LYS A 167 23.85 9.13 -0.43
N TYR A 168 23.54 8.25 -1.38
CA TYR A 168 22.36 8.35 -2.25
C TYR A 168 21.06 8.49 -1.45
N TRP A 169 20.80 7.58 -0.51
CA TRP A 169 19.57 7.56 0.26
C TRP A 169 19.42 8.82 1.14
N ARG A 170 20.53 9.32 1.71
CA ARG A 170 20.54 10.59 2.46
C ARG A 170 20.19 11.79 1.58
N THR A 171 20.69 11.84 0.34
CA THR A 171 20.30 12.90 -0.60
C THR A 171 18.80 12.85 -0.88
N VAL A 172 18.26 11.66 -1.19
CA VAL A 172 16.81 11.52 -1.42
C VAL A 172 16.01 11.97 -0.20
N PHE A 173 16.44 11.56 1.00
CA PHE A 173 15.78 11.96 2.24
C PHE A 173 15.71 13.49 2.40
N SER A 174 16.84 14.18 2.16
CA SER A 174 16.88 15.65 2.22
C SER A 174 15.98 16.32 1.18
N GLU A 175 15.90 15.78 -0.05
CA GLU A 175 14.98 16.32 -1.06
C GLU A 175 13.52 16.07 -0.69
N THR A 176 13.20 14.94 -0.05
CA THR A 176 11.85 14.67 0.44
C THR A 176 11.45 15.53 1.64
N GLU A 177 12.40 15.92 2.50
CA GLU A 177 12.14 16.90 3.58
C GLU A 177 11.74 18.26 3.01
N LYS A 178 12.45 18.75 1.98
CA LYS A 178 12.08 20.00 1.30
C LYS A 178 10.66 19.94 0.71
N LEU A 179 10.29 18.78 0.14
CA LEU A 179 8.95 18.58 -0.39
C LEU A 179 7.88 18.63 0.71
N ALA A 180 8.16 18.07 1.89
CA ALA A 180 7.26 18.15 3.04
C ALA A 180 7.13 19.58 3.56
N ASP A 181 8.25 20.31 3.70
CA ASP A 181 8.26 21.72 4.10
C ASP A 181 7.48 22.62 3.13
N ASP A 182 7.66 22.41 1.83
CA ASP A 182 6.94 23.17 0.80
C ASP A 182 5.45 22.85 0.78
N PHE A 183 5.07 21.61 1.09
CA PHE A 183 3.67 21.22 1.22
C PHE A 183 3.04 21.87 2.46
N ASP A 184 3.71 21.83 3.61
CA ASP A 184 3.25 22.47 4.85
C ASP A 184 3.07 23.99 4.68
N LYS A 185 4.06 24.67 4.08
CA LYS A 185 3.95 26.11 3.76
C LYS A 185 2.75 26.43 2.88
N LYS A 186 2.46 25.57 1.89
CA LYS A 186 1.28 25.76 1.03
C LYS A 186 -0.01 25.60 1.81
N LEU A 187 -0.14 24.55 2.63
CA LEU A 187 -1.34 24.33 3.45
C LEU A 187 -1.62 25.47 4.43
N ASN A 188 -0.57 26.10 4.94
CA ASN A 188 -0.66 27.22 5.89
C ASN A 188 -0.76 28.60 5.21
N SER A 189 -0.81 28.66 3.87
CA SER A 189 -0.96 29.93 3.14
C SER A 189 -2.45 30.25 2.90
N GLU A 190 -2.82 31.53 2.94
CA GLU A 190 -4.23 31.96 2.80
C GLU A 190 -4.85 31.60 1.44
N ASN A 191 -4.04 31.25 0.44
CA ASN A 191 -4.48 30.84 -0.90
C ASN A 191 -3.77 29.54 -1.31
N VAL A 192 -4.42 28.41 -1.02
CA VAL A 192 -3.92 27.09 -1.43
C VAL A 192 -4.28 26.84 -2.91
N ASP A 193 -3.37 27.16 -3.83
CA ASP A 193 -3.50 26.76 -5.24
C ASP A 193 -2.94 25.33 -5.42
N LEU A 194 -3.82 24.33 -5.39
CA LEU A 194 -3.50 22.95 -5.73
C LEU A 194 -3.75 22.72 -7.21
N LYS A 195 -2.67 22.55 -7.97
CA LYS A 195 -2.77 22.09 -9.36
C LYS A 195 -3.25 20.65 -9.39
N ILE A 196 -4.51 20.46 -9.76
CA ILE A 196 -5.06 19.15 -10.13
C ILE A 196 -4.49 18.81 -11.51
N THR A 197 -3.68 17.77 -11.57
CA THR A 197 -3.18 17.21 -12.83
C THR A 197 -3.97 15.95 -13.15
N GLU A 198 -4.64 15.93 -14.31
CA GLU A 198 -5.32 14.74 -14.86
C GLU A 198 -4.33 13.68 -15.37
#